data_AF-A0A1X4HU88-F1
#
_entry.id   AF-A0A1X4HU88-F1
#
_cell.length_a   1.000
_cell.length_b   1.000
_cell.length_c   1.000
_cell.angle_alpha   90.00
_cell.angle_beta   90.00
_cell.angle_gamma   90.00
#
_symmetry.space_group_name_H-M   'P 1'
#
loop_
_entity.id
_entity.type
_entity.pdbx_description
1 polymer ?
#
loop_
_entity_poly.entity_id
_entity_poly.type
_entity_poly.pdbx_seq_one_letter_code
_entity_poly.pdbx_strand_id
1 'polypeptide(L)'
;TTLRAPSGTVASELVARALAADPALPLAAGGGALAKEMIRVNHYGPEATPGAVRASLAALGAALGEQGLNVDTEGALRAAEAAWR
;
A
#
# COMPACT_ATOMS: atom_id res chain seq x y z
N THR A 1 -1.47 9.24 4.71
CA THR A 1 -2.57 9.00 3.74
C THR A 1 -3.32 7.74 4.11
N THR A 2 -4.63 7.72 3.89
CA THR A 2 -5.49 6.56 4.18
C THR A 2 -6.11 6.03 2.90
N LEU A 3 -6.00 4.73 2.68
CA LEU A 3 -6.57 3.99 1.56
C LEU A 3 -7.65 3.03 2.08
N ARG A 4 -8.59 2.68 1.21
CA ARG A 4 -9.60 1.64 1.46
C ARG A 4 -9.21 0.38 0.70
N ALA A 5 -9.23 -0.76 1.36
CA ALA A 5 -9.03 -2.05 0.72
C ALA A 5 -10.18 -2.33 -0.27
N PRO A 6 -9.89 -2.87 -1.47
CA PRO A 6 -10.93 -3.29 -2.41
C PRO A 6 -11.88 -4.34 -1.81
N SER A 7 -13.13 -4.35 -2.28
CA SER A 7 -14.10 -5.39 -1.91
C SER A 7 -13.54 -6.79 -2.19
N GLY A 8 -13.76 -7.72 -1.26
CA GLY A 8 -13.24 -9.09 -1.37
C GLY A 8 -11.80 -9.26 -0.87
N THR A 9 -11.13 -8.19 -0.44
CA THR A 9 -9.80 -8.24 0.19
C THR A 9 -9.86 -7.86 1.67
N VAL A 10 -8.77 -8.09 2.40
CA VAL A 10 -8.62 -7.74 3.81
C VAL A 10 -7.39 -6.84 3.97
N ALA A 11 -7.59 -5.61 4.43
CA ALA A 11 -6.52 -4.62 4.56
C ALA A 11 -5.33 -5.12 5.40
N SER A 12 -5.58 -5.78 6.54
CA SER A 12 -4.52 -6.32 7.39
C SER A 12 -3.70 -7.42 6.72
N GLU A 13 -4.31 -8.24 5.86
CA GLU A 13 -3.59 -9.27 5.11
C GLU A 13 -2.70 -8.65 4.02
N LEU A 14 -3.21 -7.64 3.31
CA LEU A 14 -2.44 -6.91 2.30
C LEU A 14 -1.22 -6.20 2.93
N VAL A 15 -1.42 -5.54 4.07
CA VAL A 15 -0.33 -4.90 4.82
C VAL A 15 0.66 -5.93 5.34
N ALA A 16 0.19 -7.06 5.90
CA ALA A 16 1.08 -8.11 6.38
C ALA A 16 1.94 -8.70 5.25
N ARG A 17 1.37 -8.93 4.06
CA ARG A 17 2.11 -9.40 2.88
C ARG A 17 3.16 -8.39 2.41
N ALA A 18 2.78 -7.12 2.32
CA ALA A 18 3.70 -6.05 1.95
C ALA A 18 4.88 -5.96 2.94
N LEU A 19 4.60 -5.99 4.25
CA LEU A 19 5.64 -5.93 5.29
C LEU A 19 6.48 -7.20 5.40
N ALA A 20 5.94 -8.36 4.98
CA ALA A 20 6.74 -9.58 4.87
C ALA A 20 7.77 -9.49 3.74
N ALA A 21 7.47 -8.77 2.67
CA ALA A 21 8.41 -8.51 1.57
C ALA A 21 9.42 -7.41 1.92
N ASP A 22 8.97 -6.33 2.57
CA ASP A 22 9.82 -5.25 3.05
C ASP A 22 9.32 -4.69 4.40
N PRO A 23 9.97 -5.06 5.52
CA PRO A 23 9.59 -4.59 6.86
C PRO A 23 9.79 -3.09 7.08
N ALA A 24 10.52 -2.39 6.22
CA ALA A 24 10.77 -0.96 6.36
C ALA A 24 9.62 -0.10 5.81
N LEU A 25 8.66 -0.68 5.10
CA LEU A 25 7.58 0.08 4.48
C LEU A 25 6.73 0.82 5.53
N PRO A 26 6.36 2.09 5.29
CA PRO A 26 5.54 2.87 6.21
C PRO A 26 4.05 2.48 6.12
N LEU A 27 3.73 1.19 6.13
CA LEU A 27 2.39 0.65 6.01
C LEU A 27 1.84 0.21 7.36
N ALA A 28 0.56 0.50 7.60
CA ALA A 28 -0.16 -0.03 8.75
C ALA A 28 -1.61 -0.32 8.39
N ALA A 29 -2.19 -1.38 8.94
CA ALA A 29 -3.63 -1.61 8.85
C ALA A 29 -4.37 -0.81 9.93
N GLY A 30 -5.67 -0.58 9.73
CA GLY A 30 -6.55 -0.14 10.81
C GLY A 30 -6.59 -1.14 11.97
N GLY A 31 -6.97 -0.69 13.16
CA GLY A 31 -7.21 -1.57 14.31
C GLY A 31 -8.67 -2.02 14.39
N GLY A 32 -8.91 -3.16 15.04
CA GLY A 32 -10.26 -3.67 15.32
C GLY A 32 -11.12 -3.79 14.07
N ALA A 33 -12.32 -3.21 14.08
CA ALA A 33 -13.25 -3.24 12.95
C ALA A 33 -12.66 -2.65 11.65
N LEU A 34 -11.71 -1.71 11.75
CA LEU A 34 -11.08 -1.09 10.58
C LEU A 34 -9.96 -1.94 9.96
N ALA A 35 -9.52 -3.00 10.63
CA ALA A 35 -8.44 -3.86 10.14
C ALA A 35 -8.75 -4.53 8.81
N LYS A 36 -10.04 -4.71 8.48
CA LYS A 36 -10.45 -5.25 7.19
C LYS A 36 -10.43 -4.21 6.06
N GLU A 37 -10.63 -2.95 6.38
CA GLU A 37 -10.98 -1.93 5.37
C GLU A 37 -9.93 -0.86 5.18
N MET A 38 -9.11 -0.57 6.18
CA MET A 38 -8.24 0.60 6.20
C MET A 38 -6.77 0.25 6.09
N ILE A 39 -6.09 0.89 5.14
CA ILE A 39 -4.63 0.87 5.00
C ILE A 39 -4.12 2.30 5.20
N ARG A 40 -3.11 2.49 6.04
CA ARG A 40 -2.40 3.75 6.22
C ARG A 40 -1.05 3.69 5.52
N VAL A 41 -0.76 4.72 4.74
CA VAL A 41 0.57 5.03 4.22
C VAL A 41 1.12 6.20 5.03
N ASN A 42 2.04 5.88 5.95
CA ASN A 42 2.62 6.78 6.94
C ASN A 42 3.84 7.53 6.37
N HIS A 43 3.73 8.06 5.15
CA HIS A 43 4.76 8.84 4.44
C HIS A 43 4.99 10.24 5.04
N TYR A 44 5.45 10.30 6.29
CA TYR A 44 5.77 11.54 7.00
C TYR A 44 7.15 11.45 7.65
N GLY A 45 7.74 12.60 7.99
CA GLY A 45 9.08 12.64 8.59
C GLY A 45 10.12 12.04 7.64
N PRO A 46 11.00 11.13 8.13
CA PRO A 46 11.99 10.44 7.28
C PRO A 46 11.39 9.68 6.10
N GLU A 47 10.14 9.23 6.21
CA GLU A 47 9.42 8.45 5.18
C GLU A 47 8.66 9.35 4.19
N ALA A 48 8.78 10.67 4.29
CA ALA A 48 8.19 11.62 3.34
C ALA A 48 8.99 11.71 2.04
N THR A 49 9.25 10.56 1.40
CA THR A 49 10.07 10.46 0.18
C THR A 49 9.29 9.84 -0.98
N PRO A 50 9.62 10.19 -2.24
CA PRO A 50 9.08 9.49 -3.40
C PRO A 50 9.34 7.98 -3.36
N GLY A 51 10.50 7.57 -2.82
CA GLY A 51 10.89 6.17 -2.68
C GLY A 51 9.93 5.39 -1.80
N ALA A 52 9.58 5.91 -0.62
CA ALA A 52 8.65 5.29 0.30
C ALA A 52 7.25 5.12 -0.31
N VAL A 53 6.78 6.13 -1.05
CA VAL A 53 5.49 6.07 -1.77
C VAL A 53 5.53 5.00 -2.87
N ARG A 54 6.57 4.99 -3.72
CA ARG A 54 6.72 4.00 -4.80
C ARG A 54 6.82 2.58 -4.26
N ALA A 55 7.63 2.37 -3.22
CA ALA A 55 7.80 1.07 -2.59
C ALA A 55 6.47 0.56 -1.98
N SER A 56 5.74 1.45 -1.30
CA SER A 56 4.40 1.13 -0.76
C SER A 56 3.41 0.74 -1.87
N LEU A 57 3.38 1.46 -2.98
CA LEU A 57 2.50 1.16 -4.12
C LEU A 57 2.85 -0.16 -4.79
N ALA A 58 4.15 -0.43 -5.00
CA ALA A 58 4.61 -1.67 -5.60
C ALA A 58 4.28 -2.88 -4.72
N ALA A 59 4.53 -2.80 -3.41
CA ALA A 59 4.26 -3.89 -2.48
C ALA A 59 2.75 -4.18 -2.33
N LEU A 60 1.91 -3.13 -2.27
CA LEU A 60 0.46 -3.31 -2.25
C LEU A 60 -0.07 -3.87 -3.59
N GLY A 61 0.48 -3.42 -4.72
CA GLY A 61 0.14 -3.94 -6.05
C GLY A 61 0.45 -5.43 -6.18
N ALA A 62 1.62 -5.86 -5.70
CA ALA A 62 2.00 -7.28 -5.65
C ALA A 62 1.05 -8.09 -4.76
N ALA A 63 0.78 -7.63 -3.53
CA ALA A 63 -0.12 -8.32 -2.60
C ALA A 63 -1.55 -8.48 -3.15
N LEU A 64 -2.06 -7.48 -3.87
CA LEU A 64 -3.35 -7.55 -4.55
C LEU A 64 -3.31 -8.52 -5.75
N GLY A 65 -2.23 -8.52 -6.53
CA GLY A 65 -2.03 -9.45 -7.64
C GLY A 65 -1.95 -10.91 -7.19
N GLU A 66 -1.32 -11.20 -6.05
CA GLU A 66 -1.31 -12.53 -5.43
C GLU A 66 -2.71 -13.02 -5.04
N GLN A 67 -3.63 -12.09 -4.72
CA GLN A 67 -5.04 -12.39 -4.46
C GLN A 67 -5.88 -12.54 -5.75
N GLY A 68 -5.24 -12.46 -6.91
CA GLY A 68 -5.87 -12.64 -8.22
C GLY A 68 -6.58 -11.38 -8.75
N LEU A 69 -6.35 -10.21 -8.15
CA LEU A 69 -6.92 -8.96 -8.64
C LEU A 69 -6.10 -8.45 -9.84
N ASN A 70 -6.80 -7.92 -10.85
CA ASN A 70 -6.16 -7.20 -11.94
C ASN A 70 -5.81 -5.78 -11.47
N VAL A 71 -4.52 -5.48 -11.32
CA VAL A 71 -4.02 -4.21 -10.78
C VAL A 71 -3.03 -3.57 -11.75
N ASP A 72 -3.23 -2.29 -12.06
CA ASP A 72 -2.28 -1.49 -12.86
C ASP A 72 -1.21 -0.85 -11.96
N THR A 73 -0.29 -1.67 -11.46
CA THR A 73 0.81 -1.21 -10.59
C THR A 73 1.70 -0.21 -11.31
N GLU A 74 2.01 -0.45 -12.59
CA GLU A 74 2.82 0.46 -13.40
C GLU A 74 2.13 1.82 -13.60
N GLY A 75 0.83 1.83 -13.84
CA GLY A 75 0.04 3.06 -13.89
C GLY A 75 0.03 3.82 -12.58
N ALA A 76 -0.10 3.13 -11.45
CA ALA A 76 -0.02 3.75 -10.13
C ALA A 76 1.36 4.40 -9.89
N LEU A 77 2.44 3.72 -10.27
CA LEU A 77 3.81 4.26 -10.15
C LEU A 77 4.03 5.49 -11.04
N ARG A 78 3.55 5.46 -12.31
CA ARG A 78 3.61 6.62 -13.21
C ARG A 78 2.81 7.81 -12.65
N ALA A 79 1.62 7.55 -12.12
CA ALA A 79 0.78 8.60 -11.54
C ALA A 79 1.44 9.24 -10.30
N ALA A 80 2.05 8.43 -9.43
CA ALA A 80 2.77 8.92 -8.26
C ALA A 80 4.00 9.76 -8.65
N GLU A 81 4.75 9.35 -9.67
CA GLU A 81 5.88 10.14 -10.18
C GLU A 81 5.41 11.48 -10.76
N ALA A 82 4.35 11.47 -11.57
CA ALA A 82 3.82 12.68 -12.19
C ALA A 82 3.30 13.69 -11.15
N ALA A 83 2.69 13.22 -10.06
CA ALA A 83 2.16 14.07 -8.99
C ALA A 83 3.24 14.70 -8.10
N TRP A 84 4.48 14.20 -8.16
CA TRP A 84 5.59 14.71 -7.35
C TRP A 84 6.38 15.84 -8.01
N ARG A 85 6.19 16.04 -9.31
CA ARG A 85 6.81 17.15 -10.07
C ARG A 85 6.05 18.46 -9.84
#